data_AF-A0A9P8IJJ8-F1
#
_entry.id   AF-A0A9P8IJJ8-F1
#
_cell.length_a   1.000
_cell.length_b   1.000
_cell.length_c   1.000
_cell.angle_alpha   90.00
_cell.angle_beta   90.00
_cell.angle_gamma   90.00
#
_symmetry.space_group_name_H-M   'P 1'
#
loop_
_entity.id
_entity.type
_entity.pdbx_description
1 polymer ?
#
loop_
_entity_poly.entity_id
_entity_poly.type
_entity_poly.pdbx_seq_one_letter_code
_entity_poly.pdbx_strand_id
1 'polypeptide(L)'
;MLVEALESIQVQSDICSGAATALIRDQHNVQFRMTQDIDLIVQPDKSHHIDVEPVSKKLLRDFSLQFEAVHCFGARVLLPASPAILVEVEMFDLDTWPDHQQYDLNNTRNARVQVPIGGRRTAVAAAREDHHATSAGRIQKEETDLKDVSSLVDFVEGRALVMESVEEIQALKALLEKRQELKESLDEAIECPAAFGN
;
A
#
# COMPACT_ATOMS: atom_id res chain seq x y z
N MET A 1 8.59 0.76 -15.57
CA MET A 1 8.81 2.22 -15.52
C MET A 1 9.01 2.72 -14.10
N LEU A 2 7.98 2.87 -13.25
CA LEU A 2 8.15 3.41 -11.88
C LEU A 2 9.13 2.59 -11.02
N VAL A 3 8.90 1.29 -10.88
CA VAL A 3 9.77 0.38 -10.11
C VAL A 3 11.22 0.44 -10.61
N GLU A 4 11.41 0.47 -11.92
CA GLU A 4 12.74 0.49 -12.54
C GLU A 4 13.47 1.81 -12.27
N ALA A 5 12.73 2.93 -12.28
CA ALA A 5 13.28 4.23 -11.93
C ALA A 5 13.71 4.25 -10.45
N LEU A 6 12.87 3.75 -9.54
CA LEU A 6 13.18 3.65 -8.10
C LEU A 6 14.41 2.76 -7.82
N GLU A 7 14.49 1.60 -8.46
CA GLU A 7 15.65 0.70 -8.39
C GLU A 7 16.94 1.40 -8.86
N SER A 8 16.87 2.12 -9.99
CA SER A 8 18.04 2.80 -10.57
C SER A 8 18.60 3.93 -9.69
N ILE A 9 17.74 4.55 -8.88
CA ILE A 9 18.14 5.59 -7.94
C ILE A 9 18.48 5.03 -6.56
N GLN A 10 18.46 3.70 -6.42
CA GLN A 10 18.81 2.91 -5.24
C GLN A 10 17.91 3.20 -4.03
N VAL A 11 16.62 3.36 -4.27
CA VAL A 11 15.62 3.59 -3.24
C VAL A 11 14.94 2.28 -2.89
N GLN A 12 14.88 1.95 -1.60
CA GLN A 12 14.03 0.87 -1.10
C GLN A 12 12.60 1.40 -0.96
N SER A 13 11.66 0.73 -1.62
CA SER A 13 10.26 1.16 -1.66
C SER A 13 9.31 -0.01 -1.88
N ASP A 14 8.10 0.09 -1.34
CA ASP A 14 7.00 -0.84 -1.56
C ASP A 14 5.76 -0.10 -2.10
N ILE A 15 5.04 -0.70 -3.04
CA ILE A 15 3.70 -0.21 -3.44
C ILE A 15 2.70 -0.62 -2.37
N CYS A 16 1.78 0.25 -1.97
CA CYS A 16 0.77 -0.04 -0.96
C CYS A 16 -0.67 0.28 -1.44
N SER A 17 -1.65 0.11 -0.54
CA SER A 17 -3.04 0.55 -0.71
C SER A 17 -3.69 0.03 -2.01
N GLY A 18 -4.52 0.82 -2.69
CA GLY A 18 -5.34 0.41 -3.83
C GLY A 18 -4.54 -0.20 -4.98
N ALA A 19 -3.33 0.31 -5.25
CA ALA A 19 -2.44 -0.22 -6.28
C ALA A 19 -1.89 -1.61 -5.88
N ALA A 20 -1.46 -1.79 -4.63
CA ALA A 20 -1.04 -3.10 -4.12
C ALA A 20 -2.19 -4.12 -4.19
N THR A 21 -3.39 -3.72 -3.78
CA THR A 21 -4.57 -4.59 -3.86
C THR A 21 -4.87 -4.99 -5.30
N ALA A 22 -4.87 -4.05 -6.25
CA ALA A 22 -5.11 -4.35 -7.66
C ALA A 22 -4.11 -5.37 -8.20
N LEU A 23 -2.82 -5.21 -7.86
CA LEU A 23 -1.73 -6.08 -8.26
C LEU A 23 -1.82 -7.50 -7.66
N ILE A 24 -2.17 -7.60 -6.37
CA ILE A 24 -2.38 -8.90 -5.71
C ILE A 24 -3.58 -9.62 -6.35
N ARG A 25 -4.70 -8.92 -6.58
CA ARG A 25 -5.90 -9.52 -7.19
C ARG A 25 -5.63 -10.04 -8.60
N ASP A 26 -4.87 -9.27 -9.40
CA ASP A 26 -4.46 -9.66 -10.75
C ASP A 26 -3.59 -10.93 -10.74
N GLN A 27 -2.58 -10.99 -9.87
CA GLN A 27 -1.73 -12.18 -9.69
C GLN A 27 -2.55 -13.44 -9.36
N HIS A 28 -3.61 -13.29 -8.57
CA HIS A 28 -4.46 -14.40 -8.13
C HIS A 28 -5.66 -14.66 -9.05
N ASN A 29 -5.76 -13.99 -10.21
CA ASN A 29 -6.87 -14.10 -11.17
C ASN A 29 -8.25 -13.84 -10.55
N VAL A 30 -8.32 -12.98 -9.52
CA VAL A 30 -9.58 -12.52 -8.92
C VAL A 30 -10.08 -11.30 -9.68
N GLN A 31 -11.37 -10.98 -9.57
CA GLN A 31 -11.95 -9.78 -10.19
C GLN A 31 -11.07 -8.55 -9.92
N PHE A 32 -10.53 -7.98 -10.99
CA PHE A 32 -9.67 -6.80 -10.96
C PHE A 32 -10.39 -5.60 -10.36
N ARG A 33 -9.70 -4.86 -9.47
CA ARG A 33 -10.14 -3.58 -8.91
C ARG A 33 -9.24 -2.50 -9.51
N MET A 34 -9.85 -1.51 -10.18
CA MET A 34 -9.10 -0.34 -10.65
C MET A 34 -8.78 0.60 -9.49
N THR A 35 -7.61 1.25 -9.57
CA THR A 35 -7.23 2.41 -8.77
C THR A 35 -6.80 3.55 -9.69
N GLN A 36 -6.79 4.79 -9.20
CA GLN A 36 -6.51 6.00 -10.01
C GLN A 36 -5.08 6.53 -9.80
N ASP A 37 -4.45 6.12 -8.72
CA ASP A 37 -3.19 6.57 -8.17
C ASP A 37 -2.33 5.37 -7.75
N ILE A 38 -1.06 5.64 -7.46
CA ILE A 38 -0.11 4.67 -6.91
C ILE A 38 0.41 5.21 -5.58
N ASP A 39 0.06 4.55 -4.50
CA ASP A 39 0.63 4.83 -3.18
C ASP A 39 1.95 4.06 -3.01
N LEU A 40 3.00 4.77 -2.60
CA LEU A 40 4.36 4.25 -2.48
C LEU A 40 4.93 4.58 -1.11
N ILE A 41 5.37 3.55 -0.39
CA ILE A 41 6.17 3.72 0.84
C ILE A 41 7.64 3.76 0.43
N VAL A 42 8.37 4.78 0.88
CA VAL A 42 9.81 4.96 0.70
C VAL A 42 10.48 4.76 2.05
N GLN A 43 11.50 3.89 2.11
CA GLN A 43 12.33 3.76 3.31
C GLN A 43 13.26 4.97 3.43
N PRO A 44 13.15 5.80 4.49
CA PRO A 44 14.14 6.84 4.73
C PRO A 44 15.53 6.25 4.94
N ASP A 45 16.52 6.91 4.37
CA ASP A 45 17.93 6.67 4.66
C ASP A 45 18.66 8.01 4.90
N LYS A 46 18.83 8.33 6.18
CA LYS A 46 19.50 9.56 6.62
C LYS A 46 20.97 9.61 6.22
N SER A 47 21.62 8.46 6.07
CA SER A 47 23.05 8.39 5.71
C SER A 47 23.29 8.74 4.24
N HIS A 48 22.28 8.52 3.38
CA HIS A 48 22.31 8.85 1.96
C HIS A 48 21.39 10.03 1.57
N HIS A 49 20.80 10.72 2.55
CA HIS A 49 19.83 11.81 2.36
C HIS A 49 18.64 11.40 1.47
N ILE A 50 18.09 10.21 1.73
CA ILE A 50 16.91 9.68 1.08
C ILE A 50 15.72 9.90 2.00
N ASP A 51 14.79 10.73 1.57
CA ASP A 51 13.41 10.83 2.07
C ASP A 51 12.49 11.11 0.85
N VAL A 52 11.19 11.27 1.05
CA VAL A 52 10.22 11.43 -0.06
C VAL A 52 10.56 12.61 -0.97
N GLU A 53 11.02 13.74 -0.43
CA GLU A 53 11.25 14.94 -1.22
C GLU A 53 12.47 14.81 -2.15
N PRO A 54 13.67 14.39 -1.69
CA PRO A 54 14.80 14.05 -2.55
C PRO A 54 14.47 12.97 -3.57
N VAL A 55 13.67 11.94 -3.22
CA VAL A 55 13.27 10.88 -4.16
C VAL A 55 12.43 11.46 -5.29
N SER A 56 11.39 12.23 -4.97
CA SER A 56 10.56 12.92 -5.96
C SER A 56 11.40 13.82 -6.88
N LYS A 57 12.29 14.66 -6.31
CA LYS A 57 13.19 15.52 -7.09
C LYS A 57 14.12 14.72 -8.00
N LYS A 58 14.62 13.57 -7.53
CA LYS A 58 15.52 12.70 -8.30
C LYS A 58 14.80 12.04 -9.46
N LEU A 59 13.57 11.57 -9.26
CA LEU A 59 12.73 11.03 -10.33
C LEU A 59 12.44 12.09 -11.41
N LEU A 60 12.04 13.29 -10.99
CA LEU A 60 11.77 14.39 -11.92
C LEU A 60 13.00 14.82 -12.73
N ARG A 61 14.19 14.80 -12.11
CA ARG A 61 15.44 15.19 -12.75
C ARG A 61 15.98 14.10 -13.68
N ASP A 62 16.06 12.86 -13.20
CA ASP A 62 16.75 11.77 -13.88
C ASP A 62 15.84 11.05 -14.89
N PHE A 63 14.51 11.19 -14.75
CA PHE A 63 13.49 10.54 -15.57
C PHE A 63 12.43 11.53 -16.10
N SER A 64 12.84 12.74 -16.48
CA SER A 64 11.95 13.84 -16.91
C SER A 64 11.04 13.56 -18.11
N LEU A 65 11.36 12.56 -18.94
CA LEU A 65 10.47 12.10 -20.03
C LEU A 65 9.33 11.19 -19.55
N GLN A 66 9.45 10.67 -18.33
CA GLN A 66 8.55 9.70 -17.72
C GLN A 66 7.80 10.29 -16.53
N PHE A 67 8.32 11.36 -15.92
CA PHE A 67 7.75 11.96 -14.72
C PHE A 67 7.51 13.46 -14.85
N GLU A 68 6.36 13.91 -14.37
CA GLU A 68 5.98 15.31 -14.23
C GLU A 68 5.69 15.66 -12.76
N ALA A 69 5.99 16.89 -12.36
CA ALA A 69 5.77 17.34 -10.99
C ALA A 69 4.27 17.57 -10.71
N VAL A 70 3.83 17.23 -9.50
CA VAL A 70 2.52 17.65 -8.98
C VAL A 70 2.69 18.88 -8.08
N HIS A 71 1.72 19.80 -8.11
CA HIS A 71 1.70 20.94 -7.20
C HIS A 71 1.53 20.42 -5.77
N CYS A 72 2.56 20.62 -4.93
CA CYS A 72 2.71 20.09 -3.56
C CYS A 72 3.08 18.59 -3.54
N PHE A 73 4.38 18.29 -3.42
CA PHE A 73 5.00 16.98 -3.12
C PHE A 73 4.34 15.75 -3.77
N GLY A 74 4.84 15.34 -4.94
CA GLY A 74 4.40 14.14 -5.63
C GLY A 74 5.00 14.05 -7.03
N ALA A 75 4.89 12.89 -7.68
CA ALA A 75 5.28 12.72 -9.07
C ALA A 75 4.14 12.08 -9.85
N ARG A 76 3.95 12.47 -11.11
CA ARG A 76 3.07 11.75 -12.04
C ARG A 76 3.90 10.91 -12.96
N VAL A 77 3.57 9.63 -13.11
CA VAL A 77 4.19 8.76 -14.11
C VAL A 77 3.39 8.82 -15.41
N LEU A 78 4.08 9.04 -16.53
CA LEU A 78 3.52 9.06 -17.86
C LEU A 78 3.39 7.62 -18.37
N LEU A 79 2.16 7.15 -18.53
CA LEU A 79 1.91 5.88 -19.21
C LEU A 79 1.92 6.09 -20.72
N PRO A 80 2.63 5.23 -21.49
CA PRO A 80 2.64 5.30 -22.94
C PRO A 80 1.29 4.84 -23.51
N ALA A 81 0.32 5.74 -23.51
CA ALA A 81 -1.02 5.58 -24.07
C ALA A 81 -1.28 6.68 -25.13
N SER A 82 -2.35 6.55 -25.92
CA SER A 82 -2.78 7.57 -26.89
C SER A 82 -4.23 7.99 -26.59
N PRO A 83 -4.47 9.15 -25.94
CA PRO A 83 -3.48 10.11 -25.42
C PRO A 83 -2.72 9.57 -24.21
N ALA A 84 -1.55 10.16 -23.92
CA ALA A 84 -0.75 9.76 -22.76
C ALA A 84 -1.53 10.06 -21.46
N ILE A 85 -1.44 9.14 -20.50
CA ILE A 85 -2.16 9.24 -19.23
C ILE A 85 -1.14 9.52 -18.14
N LEU A 86 -1.40 10.54 -17.32
CA LEU A 86 -0.64 10.82 -16.12
C LEU A 86 -1.30 10.10 -14.95
N VAL A 87 -0.53 9.28 -14.24
CA VAL A 87 -0.96 8.62 -13.01
C VAL A 87 -0.20 9.23 -11.85
N GLU A 88 -0.92 9.67 -10.82
CA GLU A 88 -0.33 10.25 -9.62
C GLU A 88 0.38 9.18 -8.78
N VAL A 89 1.56 9.52 -8.27
CA VAL A 89 2.34 8.70 -7.34
C VAL A 89 2.43 9.46 -6.02
N GLU A 90 1.64 9.02 -5.04
CA GLU A 90 1.68 9.51 -3.67
C GLU A 90 2.77 8.76 -2.91
N MET A 91 3.63 9.49 -2.20
CA MET A 91 4.81 8.93 -1.55
C MET A 91 4.76 9.20 -0.05
N PHE A 92 5.01 8.16 0.73
CA PHE A 92 4.97 8.17 2.19
C PHE A 92 6.28 7.65 2.75
N ASP A 93 6.66 8.14 3.92
CA ASP A 93 7.81 7.64 4.66
C ASP A 93 7.58 7.70 6.17
N LEU A 94 8.33 6.86 6.90
CA LEU A 94 8.19 6.71 8.34
C LEU A 94 8.70 7.92 9.13
N ASP A 95 9.67 8.69 8.61
CA ASP A 95 10.16 9.88 9.32
C ASP A 95 9.08 10.98 9.34
N THR A 96 8.29 11.10 8.26
CA THR A 96 7.15 12.02 8.16
C THR A 96 5.93 11.51 8.94
N TRP A 97 5.70 10.19 8.95
CA TRP A 97 4.55 9.55 9.60
C TRP A 97 4.98 8.53 10.67
N PRO A 98 5.56 8.98 11.80
CA PRO A 98 6.18 8.08 12.78
C PRO A 98 5.19 7.13 13.46
N ASP A 99 3.91 7.49 13.54
CA ASP A 99 2.87 6.63 14.12
C ASP A 99 2.45 5.49 13.17
N HIS A 100 2.88 5.52 11.90
CA HIS A 100 2.52 4.52 10.88
C HIS A 100 3.64 3.48 10.76
N GLN A 101 3.81 2.65 11.79
CA GLN A 101 4.87 1.63 11.87
C GLN A 101 4.80 0.61 10.71
N GLN A 102 3.66 0.48 10.03
CA GLN A 102 3.52 -0.28 8.78
C GLN A 102 4.37 0.28 7.62
N TYR A 103 4.84 1.52 7.70
CA TYR A 103 5.73 2.14 6.71
C TYR A 103 7.22 1.81 6.94
N ASP A 104 7.58 1.15 8.05
CA ASP A 104 8.96 0.71 8.27
C ASP A 104 9.29 -0.48 7.35
N LEU A 105 10.05 -0.22 6.28
CA LEU A 105 10.43 -1.28 5.35
C LEU A 105 11.54 -2.20 5.89
N ASN A 106 12.21 -1.81 6.98
CA ASN A 106 13.19 -2.65 7.67
C ASN A 106 12.56 -3.56 8.72
N ASN A 107 11.33 -3.29 9.13
CA ASN A 107 10.60 -4.15 10.05
C ASN A 107 10.14 -5.44 9.34
N THR A 108 10.83 -6.54 9.60
CA THR A 108 10.49 -7.87 9.06
C THR A 108 9.11 -8.41 9.45
N ARG A 109 8.43 -7.79 10.44
CA ARG A 109 7.04 -8.11 10.77
C ARG A 109 6.04 -7.50 9.78
N ASN A 110 6.44 -6.48 9.02
CA ASN A 110 5.59 -5.92 7.98
C ASN A 110 5.58 -6.86 6.78
N ALA A 111 4.46 -7.58 6.61
CA ALA A 111 4.30 -8.56 5.56
C ALA A 111 4.33 -7.93 4.17
N ARG A 112 5.00 -8.61 3.22
CA ARG A 112 5.14 -8.18 1.83
C ARG A 112 4.77 -9.31 0.89
N VAL A 113 3.98 -8.99 -0.13
CA VAL A 113 3.70 -9.91 -1.24
C VAL A 113 4.61 -9.56 -2.40
N GLN A 114 5.20 -10.58 -3.04
CA GLN A 114 6.07 -10.40 -4.18
C GLN A 114 5.29 -10.60 -5.48
N VAL A 115 4.96 -9.51 -6.16
CA VAL A 115 4.13 -9.52 -7.38
C VAL A 115 4.97 -9.42 -8.65
N PRO A 116 4.70 -10.23 -9.71
CA PRO A 116 5.39 -10.09 -10.97
C PRO A 116 4.91 -8.85 -11.75
N ILE A 117 5.79 -7.86 -11.96
CA ILE A 117 5.54 -6.66 -12.75
C ILE A 117 6.60 -6.56 -13.84
N GLY A 118 6.20 -6.63 -15.11
CA GLY A 118 7.12 -6.46 -16.25
C GLY A 118 8.29 -7.45 -16.26
N GLY A 119 8.08 -8.68 -15.78
CA GLY A 119 9.11 -9.72 -15.67
C GLY A 119 10.01 -9.63 -14.41
N ARG A 120 9.74 -8.70 -13.50
CA ARG A 120 10.45 -8.52 -12.21
C ARG A 120 9.54 -8.88 -11.05
N ARG A 121 10.13 -9.22 -9.90
CA ARG A 121 9.37 -9.36 -8.65
C ARG A 121 9.45 -8.06 -7.87
N THR A 122 8.30 -7.44 -7.64
CA THR A 122 8.17 -6.19 -6.89
C THR A 122 7.49 -6.47 -5.57
N ALA A 123 8.08 -5.97 -4.49
CA ALA A 123 7.45 -6.02 -3.18
C ALA A 123 6.26 -5.05 -3.14
N VAL A 124 5.11 -5.55 -2.71
CA VAL A 124 3.95 -4.75 -2.36
C VAL A 124 3.59 -5.02 -0.91
N ALA A 125 3.20 -3.98 -0.18
CA ALA A 125 2.77 -4.12 1.20
C ALA A 125 1.55 -5.05 1.25
N ALA A 126 1.60 -6.08 2.10
CA ALA A 126 0.43 -6.90 2.36
C ALA A 126 -0.64 -6.00 3.00
N ALA A 127 -1.86 -6.07 2.49
CA ALA A 127 -2.93 -5.12 2.77
C ALA A 127 -3.08 -4.78 4.26
N ARG A 128 -2.76 -3.54 4.60
CA ARG A 128 -3.18 -2.86 5.83
C ARG A 128 -3.96 -1.63 5.40
N GLU A 129 -5.20 -1.52 5.86
CA GLU A 129 -6.07 -0.39 5.50
C GLU A 129 -5.64 0.87 6.25
N ASP A 130 -5.15 1.87 5.51
CA ASP A 130 -5.00 3.23 6.05
C ASP A 130 -6.38 3.92 6.11
N HIS A 131 -6.82 4.19 7.35
CA HIS A 131 -8.16 4.71 7.67
C HIS A 131 -8.37 6.21 7.36
N HIS A 132 -7.56 6.81 6.49
CA HIS A 132 -7.51 8.27 6.31
C HIS A 132 -8.48 8.82 5.25
N ALA A 133 -9.71 8.31 5.21
CA ALA A 133 -10.77 8.85 4.35
C ALA A 133 -11.57 9.94 5.06
N THR A 134 -11.73 11.11 4.41
CA THR A 134 -12.63 12.19 4.83
C THR A 134 -14.08 11.71 4.87
N SER A 135 -14.88 12.29 5.77
CA SER A 135 -16.19 11.80 6.21
C SER A 135 -17.27 11.67 5.12
N ALA A 136 -17.15 12.32 3.97
CA ALA A 136 -18.05 12.14 2.82
C ALA A 136 -17.63 10.98 1.90
N GLY A 137 -16.34 10.62 1.88
CA GLY A 137 -15.82 9.46 1.15
C GLY A 137 -15.90 8.15 1.94
N ARG A 138 -16.03 8.22 3.27
CA ARG A 138 -16.07 7.04 4.16
C ARG A 138 -17.10 5.98 3.76
N ILE A 139 -18.31 6.36 3.32
CA ILE A 139 -19.38 5.38 3.06
C ILE A 139 -19.13 4.58 1.77
N GLN A 140 -18.69 5.24 0.69
CA GLN A 140 -18.32 4.54 -0.56
C GLN A 140 -16.98 3.81 -0.46
N LYS A 141 -16.02 4.37 0.30
CA LYS A 141 -14.74 3.71 0.55
C LYS A 141 -14.95 2.46 1.41
N GLU A 142 -15.79 2.53 2.43
CA GLU A 142 -16.13 1.40 3.32
C GLU A 142 -16.68 0.17 2.58
N GLU A 143 -17.60 0.30 1.62
CA GLU A 143 -18.05 -0.87 0.84
C GLU A 143 -16.92 -1.48 0.00
N THR A 144 -16.02 -0.64 -0.51
CA THR A 144 -14.91 -1.09 -1.36
C THR A 144 -13.81 -1.72 -0.52
N ASP A 145 -13.53 -1.15 0.65
CA ASP A 145 -12.62 -1.63 1.69
C ASP A 145 -13.10 -2.99 2.22
N LEU A 146 -14.38 -3.13 2.57
CA LEU A 146 -14.99 -4.40 2.96
C LEU A 146 -14.88 -5.47 1.86
N LYS A 147 -15.01 -5.10 0.59
CA LYS A 147 -14.85 -6.02 -0.55
C LYS A 147 -13.40 -6.45 -0.73
N ASP A 148 -12.46 -5.55 -0.48
CA ASP A 148 -11.04 -5.83 -0.55
C ASP A 148 -10.58 -6.73 0.58
N VAL A 149 -10.96 -6.45 1.82
CA VAL A 149 -10.71 -7.35 2.95
C VAL A 149 -11.24 -8.75 2.67
N SER A 150 -12.49 -8.85 2.20
CA SER A 150 -13.11 -10.15 1.86
C SER A 150 -12.33 -10.89 0.76
N SER A 151 -11.69 -10.16 -0.16
CA SER A 151 -10.97 -10.77 -1.28
C SER A 151 -9.51 -11.06 -0.96
N LEU A 152 -8.91 -10.32 -0.04
CA LEU A 152 -7.48 -10.40 0.28
C LEU A 152 -7.18 -11.29 1.47
N VAL A 153 -8.15 -11.49 2.38
CA VAL A 153 -7.96 -12.33 3.57
C VAL A 153 -7.55 -13.76 3.20
N ASP A 154 -8.08 -14.30 2.10
CA ASP A 154 -7.76 -15.64 1.60
C ASP A 154 -6.32 -15.76 1.06
N PHE A 155 -5.60 -14.64 0.90
CA PHE A 155 -4.23 -14.60 0.37
C PHE A 155 -3.18 -14.22 1.42
N VAL A 156 -3.59 -13.92 2.64
CA VAL A 156 -2.67 -13.66 3.76
C VAL A 156 -2.36 -15.00 4.42
N GLU A 157 -1.15 -15.53 4.19
CA GLU A 157 -0.73 -16.79 4.80
C GLU A 157 -0.28 -16.59 6.27
N GLY A 158 -1.03 -17.21 7.19
CA GLY A 158 -0.74 -17.20 8.63
C GLY A 158 -0.98 -15.85 9.30
N ARG A 159 -0.66 -15.77 10.61
CA ARG A 159 -0.80 -14.58 11.46
C ARG A 159 0.18 -13.45 11.13
N ALA A 160 0.22 -13.05 9.86
CA ALA A 160 1.17 -12.10 9.32
C ALA A 160 0.83 -10.65 9.70
N LEU A 161 -0.40 -10.39 10.18
CA LEU A 161 -0.88 -9.08 10.58
C LEU A 161 -1.03 -9.01 12.11
N VAL A 162 -0.10 -8.36 12.80
CA VAL A 162 -0.23 -8.12 14.25
C VAL A 162 -0.92 -6.78 14.50
N MET A 163 -2.08 -6.79 15.14
CA MET A 163 -2.80 -5.57 15.53
C MET A 163 -2.62 -5.33 17.04
N GLU A 164 -2.00 -4.22 17.39
CA GLU A 164 -1.66 -3.90 18.79
C GLU A 164 -2.29 -2.59 19.25
N SER A 165 -2.64 -1.69 18.32
CA SER A 165 -3.19 -0.40 18.68
C SER A 165 -4.67 -0.50 19.06
N VAL A 166 -5.11 0.38 19.97
CA VAL A 166 -6.52 0.44 20.40
C VAL A 166 -7.44 0.72 19.21
N GLU A 167 -6.98 1.52 18.25
CA GLU A 167 -7.72 1.91 17.06
C GLU A 167 -7.86 0.74 16.07
N GLU A 168 -6.79 0.00 15.82
CA GLU A 168 -6.80 -1.23 15.00
C GLU A 168 -7.75 -2.28 15.58
N ILE A 169 -7.67 -2.50 16.91
CA ILE A 169 -8.52 -3.46 17.62
C ILE A 169 -10.00 -3.04 17.53
N GLN A 170 -10.30 -1.74 17.64
CA GLN A 170 -11.66 -1.23 17.49
C GLN A 170 -12.18 -1.36 16.05
N ALA A 171 -11.34 -1.05 15.05
CA ALA A 171 -11.67 -1.22 13.65
C ALA A 171 -11.96 -2.69 13.30
N LEU A 172 -11.11 -3.61 13.77
CA LEU A 172 -11.30 -5.05 13.58
C LEU A 172 -12.58 -5.55 14.26
N LYS A 173 -12.91 -5.08 15.47
CA LYS A 173 -14.18 -5.41 16.12
C LYS A 173 -15.39 -4.92 15.32
N ALA A 174 -15.36 -3.68 14.85
CA ALA A 174 -16.42 -3.11 14.03
C ALA A 174 -16.59 -3.86 12.69
N LEU A 175 -15.49 -4.32 12.09
CA LEU A 175 -15.49 -5.16 10.90
C LEU A 175 -16.14 -6.52 11.17
N LEU A 176 -15.77 -7.20 12.26
CA LEU A 176 -16.32 -8.50 12.65
C LEU A 176 -17.81 -8.42 13.01
N GLU A 177 -18.27 -7.31 13.58
CA GLU A 177 -19.70 -7.07 13.82
C GLU A 177 -20.50 -7.00 12.51
N LYS A 178 -19.90 -6.44 11.44
CA LYS A 178 -20.56 -6.25 10.14
C LYS A 178 -20.46 -7.47 9.23
N ARG A 179 -19.36 -8.24 9.31
CA ARG A 179 -19.04 -9.36 8.42
C ARG A 179 -18.57 -10.56 9.22
N GLN A 180 -19.49 -11.15 9.98
CA GLN A 180 -19.21 -12.29 10.86
C GLN A 180 -18.66 -13.51 10.11
N GLU A 181 -18.99 -13.65 8.83
CA GLU A 181 -18.52 -14.74 7.98
C GLU A 181 -17.00 -14.71 7.74
N LEU A 182 -16.35 -13.54 7.89
CA LEU A 182 -14.90 -13.40 7.70
C LEU A 182 -14.11 -13.74 8.97
N LYS A 183 -14.78 -14.04 10.09
CA LYS A 183 -14.13 -14.19 11.41
C LYS A 183 -13.06 -15.29 11.42
N GLU A 184 -13.35 -16.45 10.84
CA GLU A 184 -12.42 -17.58 10.82
C GLU A 184 -11.19 -17.26 9.96
N SER A 185 -11.39 -16.77 8.72
CA SER A 185 -10.29 -16.37 7.84
C SER A 185 -9.44 -15.23 8.43
N LEU A 186 -10.06 -14.27 9.14
CA LEU A 186 -9.35 -13.17 9.78
C LEU A 186 -8.57 -13.61 11.03
N ASP A 187 -9.05 -14.59 11.81
CA ASP A 187 -8.30 -15.14 12.97
C ASP A 187 -7.08 -15.97 12.53
N GLU A 188 -7.14 -16.56 11.33
CA GLU A 188 -5.99 -17.23 10.70
C GLU A 188 -4.96 -16.23 10.16
N ALA A 189 -5.41 -15.08 9.64
CA ALA A 189 -4.57 -14.05 9.03
C ALA A 189 -4.02 -13.00 10.00
N ILE A 190 -4.72 -12.72 11.10
CA ILE A 190 -4.47 -11.58 12.01
C ILE A 190 -4.22 -12.06 13.44
N GLU A 191 -3.09 -11.68 14.03
CA GLU A 191 -2.83 -11.83 15.45
C GLU A 191 -3.45 -10.66 16.23
N CYS A 192 -4.63 -10.88 16.81
CA CYS A 192 -5.31 -9.90 17.66
C CYS A 192 -6.12 -10.55 18.80
N PRO A 193 -5.46 -10.98 19.90
CA PRO A 193 -6.10 -11.57 21.08
C PRO A 193 -7.32 -10.79 21.58
N ALA A 194 -7.20 -9.46 21.62
CA ALA A 194 -8.21 -8.56 22.14
C ALA A 194 -9.49 -8.47 21.29
N ALA A 195 -9.45 -8.88 20.02
CA ALA A 195 -10.60 -8.89 19.11
C ALA A 195 -11.20 -10.28 18.93
N PHE A 196 -10.38 -11.33 18.85
CA PHE A 196 -10.85 -12.70 18.63
C PHE A 196 -11.16 -13.47 19.92
N GLY A 197 -10.65 -13.02 21.07
CA GLY A 197 -10.88 -13.65 22.38
C GLY A 197 -9.98 -14.85 22.65
N ASN A 198 -8.82 -14.91 21.97
CA ASN A 198 -7.80 -15.96 22.07
C ASN A 198 -6.66 -15.55 23.01
#